data_AF-A0A2A5H0T5-F1
#
_entry.id   AF-A0A2A5H0T5-F1
#
_cell.length_a   1.000
_cell.length_b   1.000
_cell.length_c   1.000
_cell.angle_alpha   90.00
_cell.angle_beta   90.00
_cell.angle_gamma   90.00
#
_symmetry.space_group_name_H-M   'P 1'
#
loop_
_entity.id
_entity.type
_entity.pdbx_description
1 polymer ?
#
loop_
_entity_poly.entity_id
_entity_poly.type
_entity_poly.pdbx_seq_one_letter_code
_entity_poly.pdbx_strand_id
1 'polypeptide(L)'
;MAELDPLIRVRKHDVEQKQKMLAELFRNAEALKDRRDTLETQLAIESEKIKDLDIEMVGFFAPYADSVHTQIEGIDEDRKKLEVCINMAQDDMRGAYAELKKIEIISERRRVEALAELDKKESDELDEIAINMFIRKNEDD
;
A
#
# COMPACT_ATOMS: atom_id res chain seq x y z
N MET A 1 -6.81 11.78 -29.53
CA MET A 1 -5.77 11.74 -28.47
C MET A 1 -5.77 10.35 -27.86
N ALA A 2 -4.62 9.79 -27.46
CA ALA A 2 -4.59 8.48 -26.82
C ALA A 2 -5.24 8.54 -25.42
N GLU A 3 -6.17 7.62 -25.14
CA GLU A 3 -6.84 7.49 -23.85
C GLU A 3 -5.85 6.97 -22.79
N LEU A 4 -5.81 7.63 -21.63
CA LEU A 4 -4.92 7.24 -20.53
C LEU A 4 -5.53 6.16 -19.63
N ASP A 5 -6.80 5.79 -19.84
CA ASP A 5 -7.53 4.83 -19.00
C ASP A 5 -6.91 3.43 -18.96
N PRO A 6 -6.41 2.85 -20.07
CA PRO A 6 -5.68 1.59 -20.02
C PRO A 6 -4.41 1.68 -19.15
N LEU A 7 -3.69 2.80 -19.23
CA LEU A 7 -2.47 3.03 -18.45
C LEU A 7 -2.79 3.21 -16.96
N ILE A 8 -3.85 3.95 -16.63
CA ILE A 8 -4.34 4.09 -15.25
C ILE A 8 -4.67 2.71 -14.67
N ARG A 9 -5.32 1.84 -15.45
CA ARG A 9 -5.68 0.49 -15.01
C ARG A 9 -4.46 -0.37 -14.68
N VAL A 10 -3.45 -0.34 -15.56
CA VAL A 10 -2.17 -1.05 -15.32
C VAL A 10 -1.48 -0.53 -14.06
N ARG A 11 -1.46 0.79 -13.85
CA ARG A 11 -0.84 1.40 -12.68
C ARG A 11 -1.59 1.13 -11.38
N LYS A 12 -2.93 1.08 -11.42
CA LYS A 12 -3.74 0.63 -10.27
C LYS A 12 -3.40 -0.80 -9.88
N HIS A 13 -3.31 -1.70 -10.86
CA HIS A 13 -2.91 -3.08 -10.60
C HIS A 13 -1.51 -3.16 -9.99
N ASP A 14 -0.53 -2.39 -10.48
CA ASP A 14 0.83 -2.34 -9.88
C ASP A 14 0.80 -1.90 -8.41
N VAL A 15 0.03 -0.86 -8.07
CA VAL A 15 -0.17 -0.42 -6.68
C VAL A 15 -0.79 -1.54 -5.83
N GLU A 16 -1.82 -2.21 -6.34
CA GLU A 16 -2.47 -3.33 -5.62
C GLU A 16 -1.49 -4.49 -5.36
N GLN A 17 -0.62 -4.82 -6.32
CA GLN A 17 0.39 -5.87 -6.13
C GLN A 17 1.39 -5.48 -5.05
N LYS A 18 1.86 -4.23 -5.05
CA LYS A 18 2.77 -3.71 -4.01
C LYS A 18 2.10 -3.68 -2.62
N GLN A 19 0.82 -3.33 -2.55
CA GLN A 19 0.05 -3.39 -1.29
C GLN A 19 -0.08 -4.83 -0.76
N LYS A 20 -0.34 -5.81 -1.63
CA LYS A 20 -0.40 -7.22 -1.25
C LYS A 20 0.94 -7.71 -0.71
N MET A 21 2.04 -7.42 -1.41
CA MET A 21 3.38 -7.76 -0.95
C MET A 21 3.69 -7.14 0.42
N LEU A 22 3.38 -5.85 0.60
CA LEU A 22 3.58 -5.18 1.89
C LEU A 22 2.75 -5.81 3.01
N ALA A 23 1.50 -6.20 2.73
CA ALA A 23 0.65 -6.88 3.70
C ALA A 23 1.21 -8.27 4.08
N GLU A 24 1.77 -9.02 3.14
CA GLU A 24 2.44 -10.30 3.40
C GLU A 24 3.67 -10.13 4.30
N LEU A 25 4.49 -9.09 4.05
CA LEU A 25 5.64 -8.78 4.91
C LEU A 25 5.20 -8.46 6.35
N PHE A 26 4.13 -7.69 6.53
CA PHE A 26 3.59 -7.40 7.86
C PHE A 26 3.04 -8.65 8.56
N ARG A 27 2.37 -9.56 7.83
CA ARG A 27 1.92 -10.84 8.41
C ARG A 27 3.09 -11.68 8.89
N ASN A 28 4.18 -11.74 8.12
CA ASN A 28 5.38 -12.46 8.52
C ASN A 28 6.03 -11.83 9.77
N ALA A 29 6.00 -10.49 9.88
CA ALA A 29 6.53 -9.78 11.04
C ALA A 29 5.71 -10.08 12.30
N GLU A 30 4.38 -10.10 12.18
CA GLU A 30 3.49 -10.46 13.29
C GLU A 30 3.72 -11.92 13.71
N ALA A 31 3.83 -12.85 12.76
CA ALA A 31 4.09 -14.26 13.06
C ALA A 31 5.42 -14.48 13.82
N LEU A 32 6.47 -13.74 13.46
CA LEU A 32 7.75 -13.78 14.19
C LEU A 32 7.61 -13.22 15.61
N LYS A 33 6.87 -12.12 15.76
CA LYS A 33 6.59 -11.52 17.07
C LYS A 33 5.77 -12.47 17.96
N ASP A 34 4.71 -13.07 17.45
CA ASP A 34 3.89 -14.04 18.17
C ASP A 34 4.71 -15.24 18.63
N ARG A 35 5.62 -15.72 17.77
CA ARG A 35 6.54 -16.82 18.11
C ARG A 35 7.50 -16.43 19.23
N ARG A 36 8.09 -15.23 19.16
CA ARG A 36 8.95 -14.69 20.22
C ARG A 36 8.21 -14.62 21.55
N ASP A 37 7.02 -14.02 21.55
CA ASP A 37 6.23 -13.81 22.77
C ASP A 37 5.78 -15.15 23.38
N THR A 38 5.51 -16.15 22.53
CA THR A 38 5.24 -17.53 22.96
C THR A 38 6.46 -18.15 23.66
N LEU A 39 7.66 -18.02 23.08
CA LEU A 39 8.90 -18.55 23.68
C LEU A 39 9.22 -17.87 25.02
N GLU A 40 9.04 -16.56 25.12
CA GLU A 40 9.23 -15.83 26.38
C GLU A 40 8.22 -16.27 27.46
N THR A 41 6.96 -16.43 27.07
CA THR A 41 5.92 -16.90 27.99
C THR A 41 6.22 -18.32 28.48
N GLN A 42 6.64 -19.22 27.59
CA GLN A 42 7.04 -20.57 27.95
C GLN A 42 8.25 -20.56 28.90
N LEU A 43 9.26 -19.75 28.61
CA LEU A 43 10.44 -19.63 29.46
C LEU A 43 10.10 -19.11 30.86
N ALA A 44 9.20 -18.13 30.96
CA ALA A 44 8.73 -17.60 32.23
C ALA A 44 7.98 -18.66 33.05
N ILE A 45 7.08 -19.41 32.41
CA ILE A 45 6.34 -20.51 33.04
C ILE A 45 7.30 -21.60 33.55
N GLU A 46 8.26 -22.04 32.73
CA GLU A 46 9.22 -23.06 33.15
C GLU A 46 10.13 -22.56 34.27
N SER A 47 10.56 -21.29 34.21
CA SER A 47 11.36 -20.67 35.28
C SER A 47 10.62 -20.60 36.62
N GLU A 48 9.30 -20.43 36.63
CA GLU A 48 8.51 -20.47 37.85
C GLU A 48 8.40 -21.88 38.42
N LYS A 49 8.11 -22.88 37.57
CA LYS A 49 7.97 -24.28 37.99
C LYS A 49 9.23 -24.81 38.66
N ILE A 50 10.41 -24.38 38.22
CA ILE A 50 11.69 -24.87 38.77
C ILE A 50 11.96 -24.40 40.18
N LYS A 51 11.35 -23.28 40.61
CA LYS A 51 11.48 -22.81 41.99
C LYS A 51 10.91 -23.82 43.00
N ASP A 52 10.00 -24.67 42.56
CA ASP A 52 9.34 -25.70 43.36
C ASP A 52 9.93 -27.12 43.17
N LEU A 53 10.98 -27.27 42.33
CA LEU A 53 11.58 -28.56 41.96
C LEU A 53 12.93 -28.82 42.65
N ASP A 54 13.32 -30.09 42.66
CA ASP A 54 14.53 -30.58 43.33
C ASP A 54 15.83 -30.14 42.62
N ILE A 55 16.95 -30.07 43.35
CA ILE A 55 18.23 -29.47 42.89
C ILE A 55 18.76 -30.13 41.60
N GLU A 56 18.53 -31.43 41.41
CA GLU A 56 18.93 -32.15 40.20
C GLU A 56 18.18 -31.66 38.94
N MET A 57 16.92 -31.25 39.07
CA MET A 57 16.12 -30.73 37.94
C MET A 57 16.53 -29.30 37.56
N VAL A 58 17.06 -28.52 38.50
CA VAL A 58 17.59 -27.16 38.25
C VAL A 58 18.74 -27.19 37.25
N GLY A 59 19.58 -28.23 37.27
CA GLY A 59 20.72 -28.38 36.37
C GLY A 59 20.35 -28.53 34.88
N PHE A 60 19.17 -29.08 34.58
CA PHE A 60 18.70 -29.26 33.20
C PHE A 60 18.06 -28.01 32.60
N PHE A 61 17.69 -27.02 33.42
CA PHE A 61 17.02 -25.82 32.95
C PHE A 61 17.95 -24.82 32.29
N ALA A 62 19.15 -24.62 32.83
CA ALA A 62 20.12 -23.68 32.27
C ALA A 62 20.36 -23.89 30.76
N PRO A 63 20.69 -25.10 30.27
CA PRO A 63 20.88 -25.32 28.83
C PRO A 63 19.59 -25.16 28.01
N TYR A 64 18.42 -25.40 28.60
CA TYR A 64 17.13 -25.12 27.94
C TYR A 64 16.92 -23.61 27.79
N ALA A 65 17.13 -22.84 28.85
CA ALA A 65 16.99 -21.39 28.85
C ALA A 65 17.93 -20.73 27.84
N ASP A 66 19.19 -21.18 27.77
CA ASP A 66 20.18 -20.73 26.79
C ASP A 66 19.74 -21.02 25.35
N SER A 67 19.17 -22.21 25.11
CA SER A 67 18.62 -22.58 23.80
C SER A 67 17.43 -21.70 23.38
N VAL A 68 16.54 -21.37 24.33
CA VAL A 68 15.41 -20.47 24.07
C VAL A 68 15.90 -19.03 23.81
N HIS A 69 16.87 -18.54 24.56
CA HIS A 69 17.48 -17.22 24.31
C HIS A 69 18.10 -17.15 22.91
N THR A 70 18.87 -18.16 22.52
CA THR A 70 19.46 -18.24 21.17
C THR A 70 18.38 -18.20 20.08
N GLN A 71 17.25 -18.88 20.30
CA GLN A 71 16.11 -18.83 19.36
C GLN A 71 15.47 -17.45 19.29
N ILE A 72 15.31 -16.77 20.43
CA ILE A 72 14.78 -15.39 20.49
C ILE A 72 15.71 -14.42 19.75
N GLU A 73 17.01 -14.52 19.98
CA GLU A 73 18.02 -13.71 19.28
C GLU A 73 17.94 -13.91 17.75
N GLY A 74 17.82 -15.16 17.30
CA GLY A 74 17.63 -15.47 15.88
C GLY A 74 16.35 -14.86 15.31
N ILE A 75 15.23 -14.92 16.06
CA ILE A 75 13.98 -14.27 15.65
C ILE A 75 14.15 -12.75 15.56
N ASP A 76 14.83 -12.12 16.51
CA ASP A 76 15.05 -10.67 16.50
C ASP A 76 15.96 -10.23 15.35
N GLU A 77 16.96 -11.03 14.97
CA GLU A 77 17.74 -10.80 13.75
C GLU A 77 16.88 -10.88 12.49
N ASP A 78 16.02 -11.89 12.38
CA ASP A 78 15.14 -12.05 11.22
C ASP A 78 14.09 -10.94 11.15
N ARG A 79 13.59 -10.46 12.29
CA ARG A 79 12.72 -9.28 12.36
C ARG A 79 13.41 -8.03 11.86
N LYS A 80 14.68 -7.79 12.23
CA LYS A 80 15.46 -6.65 11.72
C LYS A 80 15.61 -6.70 10.20
N LYS A 81 15.90 -7.87 9.63
CA LYS A 81 15.97 -8.05 8.17
C LYS A 81 14.63 -7.74 7.52
N LEU A 82 13.54 -8.23 8.11
CA LEU A 82 12.19 -8.03 7.60
C LEU A 82 11.76 -6.56 7.68
N GLU A 83 12.15 -5.82 8.72
CA GLU A 83 11.89 -4.39 8.87
C GLU A 83 12.54 -3.58 7.74
N VAL A 84 13.77 -3.92 7.35
CA VAL A 84 14.42 -3.31 6.17
C VAL A 84 13.61 -3.57 4.91
N CYS A 85 13.16 -4.82 4.69
CA CYS A 85 12.32 -5.17 3.55
C CYS A 85 10.97 -4.42 3.56
N ILE A 86 10.35 -4.25 4.73
CA ILE A 86 9.10 -3.49 4.90
C ILE A 86 9.33 -2.03 4.51
N ASN A 87 10.39 -1.40 4.99
CA ASN A 87 10.70 -0.01 4.66
C ASN A 87 10.92 0.17 3.15
N MET A 88 11.68 -0.73 2.51
CA MET A 88 11.86 -0.71 1.06
C MET A 88 10.53 -0.89 0.31
N ALA A 89 9.69 -1.85 0.73
CA ALA A 89 8.38 -2.08 0.13
C ALA A 89 7.43 -0.89 0.31
N GLN A 90 7.50 -0.18 1.44
CA GLN A 90 6.74 1.04 1.66
C GLN A 90 7.16 2.16 0.70
N ASP A 91 8.46 2.37 0.51
CA ASP A 91 8.96 3.39 -0.41
C ASP A 91 8.60 3.06 -1.86
N ASP A 92 8.70 1.79 -2.25
CA ASP A 92 8.24 1.30 -3.55
C ASP A 92 6.74 1.52 -3.76
N MET A 93 5.92 1.26 -2.74
CA MET A 93 4.47 1.50 -2.78
C MET A 93 4.17 2.99 -2.93
N ARG A 94 4.87 3.85 -2.17
CA ARG A 94 4.74 5.31 -2.27
C ARG A 94 5.08 5.80 -3.69
N GLY A 95 6.17 5.29 -4.27
CA GLY A 95 6.58 5.61 -5.64
C GLY A 95 5.53 5.22 -6.68
N ALA A 96 5.00 3.99 -6.60
CA ALA A 96 3.95 3.54 -7.51
C ALA A 96 2.66 4.37 -7.39
N TYR A 97 2.28 4.74 -6.16
CA TYR A 97 1.10 5.58 -5.91
C TYR A 97 1.28 7.01 -6.46
N ALA A 98 2.47 7.59 -6.32
CA ALA A 98 2.79 8.91 -6.88
C ALA A 98 2.68 8.91 -8.41
N GLU A 99 3.21 7.89 -9.08
CA GLU A 99 3.11 7.75 -10.54
C GLU A 99 1.67 7.55 -11.01
N LEU A 100 0.89 6.72 -10.30
CA LEU A 100 -0.55 6.59 -10.57
C LEU A 100 -1.25 7.95 -10.49
N LYS A 101 -1.03 8.69 -9.39
CA LYS A 101 -1.68 9.99 -9.19
C LYS A 101 -1.30 11.02 -10.22
N LYS A 102 -0.04 11.04 -10.65
CA LYS A 102 0.43 11.90 -11.74
C LYS A 102 -0.37 11.65 -13.03
N ILE A 103 -0.57 10.38 -13.39
CA ILE A 103 -1.31 10.02 -14.61
C ILE A 103 -2.80 10.36 -14.46
N GLU A 104 -3.40 10.10 -13.30
CA GLU A 104 -4.80 10.46 -13.03
C GLU A 104 -5.04 11.97 -13.17
N ILE A 105 -4.14 12.81 -12.61
CA ILE A 105 -4.24 14.27 -12.73
C ILE A 105 -4.12 14.72 -14.19
N ILE A 106 -3.20 14.13 -14.97
CA ILE A 106 -3.04 14.47 -16.39
C ILE A 106 -4.30 14.08 -17.17
N SER A 107 -4.87 12.90 -16.91
CA SER A 107 -6.09 12.44 -17.57
C SER A 107 -7.25 13.38 -17.28
N GLU A 108 -7.42 13.77 -16.03
CA GLU A 108 -8.49 14.68 -15.61
C GLU A 108 -8.36 16.06 -16.26
N ARG A 109 -7.15 16.62 -16.33
CA ARG A 109 -6.91 17.89 -17.04
C ARG A 109 -7.29 17.80 -18.51
N ARG A 110 -6.89 16.72 -19.19
CA ARG A 110 -7.25 16.49 -20.60
C ARG A 110 -8.76 16.38 -20.79
N ARG A 111 -9.46 15.72 -19.86
CA ARG A 111 -10.91 15.58 -19.88
C ARG A 111 -11.60 16.95 -19.74
N VAL A 112 -11.12 17.79 -18.82
CA VAL A 112 -11.63 19.15 -18.61
C VAL A 112 -11.37 20.04 -19.84
N GLU A 113 -10.16 19.98 -20.41
CA GLU A 113 -9.82 20.73 -21.63
C GLU A 113 -10.67 20.30 -22.83
N ALA A 114 -10.86 18.99 -23.02
CA ALA A 114 -11.69 18.46 -24.09
C ALA A 114 -13.17 18.86 -23.94
N LEU A 115 -13.68 18.88 -22.71
CA LEU A 115 -15.04 19.33 -22.42
C LEU A 115 -15.19 20.83 -22.68
N ALA A 116 -14.25 21.65 -22.22
CA ALA A 116 -14.28 23.10 -22.46
C ALA A 116 -14.20 23.46 -23.96
N GLU A 117 -13.42 22.71 -24.74
CA GLU A 117 -13.36 22.88 -26.19
C GLU A 117 -14.66 22.47 -26.89
N LEU A 118 -15.34 21.42 -26.39
CA LEU A 118 -16.65 21.00 -26.87
C LEU A 118 -17.72 22.05 -26.53
N ASP A 119 -17.79 22.49 -25.27
CA ASP A 119 -18.71 23.52 -24.81
C ASP A 119 -18.53 24.83 -25.59
N LYS A 120 -17.27 25.20 -25.89
CA LYS A 120 -16.97 26.38 -26.71
C LYS A 120 -17.48 26.22 -28.13
N LYS A 121 -17.25 25.08 -28.78
CA LYS A 121 -17.75 24.81 -30.13
C LYS A 121 -19.28 24.83 -30.17
N GLU A 122 -19.93 24.21 -29.21
CA GLU A 122 -21.39 24.22 -29.09
C GLU A 122 -21.92 25.65 -28.90
N SER A 123 -21.25 26.46 -28.07
CA SER A 123 -21.62 27.87 -27.89
C SER A 123 -21.46 28.69 -29.18
N ASP A 124 -20.31 28.54 -29.87
CA ASP A 124 -20.04 29.25 -31.13
C ASP A 124 -21.09 28.85 -32.21
N GLU A 125 -21.45 27.57 -32.31
CA GLU A 125 -22.49 27.07 -33.22
C GLU A 125 -23.88 27.64 -32.89
N LEU A 126 -24.24 27.70 -31.61
CA LEU A 126 -25.53 28.27 -31.17
C LEU A 126 -25.61 29.78 -31.44
N ASP A 127 -24.51 30.50 -31.24
CA ASP A 127 -24.42 31.93 -31.53
C ASP A 127 -24.57 32.20 -33.03
N GLU A 128 -23.93 31.39 -33.89
CA GLU A 128 -24.11 31.47 -35.36
C GLU A 128 -25.58 31.21 -35.76
N ILE A 129 -26.22 30.21 -35.18
CA ILE A 129 -27.63 29.89 -35.41
C ILE A 129 -28.53 31.07 -34.99
N ALA A 130 -28.27 31.67 -33.82
CA ALA A 130 -29.03 32.79 -33.31
C ALA A 130 -28.91 34.04 -34.20
N ILE A 131 -27.70 34.36 -34.67
CA ILE A 131 -27.45 35.47 -35.61
C ILE A 131 -28.21 35.23 -36.92
N ASN A 132 -28.11 34.02 -37.48
CA ASN A 132 -28.79 33.68 -38.73
C ASN A 132 -30.32 33.79 -38.61
N MET A 133 -30.89 33.36 -37.47
CA MET A 133 -32.32 33.54 -37.21
C MET A 133 -32.71 35.01 -37.08
N PHE A 134 -31.89 35.83 -36.41
CA PHE A 134 -32.14 37.27 -36.27
C PHE A 134 -32.11 37.98 -37.63
N ILE A 135 -31.14 37.67 -38.49
CA ILE A 135 -31.03 38.24 -39.84
C ILE A 135 -32.27 37.90 -40.67
N ARG A 136 -32.67 36.62 -40.73
CA ARG A 136 -33.85 36.19 -41.48
C ARG A 136 -35.12 36.92 -41.03
N LYS A 137 -35.31 37.06 -39.72
CA LYS A 137 -36.47 37.76 -39.17
C LYS A 137 -36.55 39.22 -39.61
N ASN A 138 -35.40 39.91 -39.75
CA ASN A 138 -35.36 41.29 -40.23
C ASN A 138 -35.47 41.43 -41.75
N GLU A 139 -35.28 40.35 -42.52
CA GLU A 139 -35.50 40.35 -43.98
C GLU A 139 -36.97 40.10 -44.35
N ASP A 140 -37.76 39.48 -43.46
CA ASP A 140 -39.19 39.19 -43.63
C ASP A 140 -40.12 40.33 -43.17
N ASP A 141 -39.60 41.38 -42.50
CA ASP A 141 -40.30 42.62 -42.09
C ASP A 141 -40.02 43.78 -43.06
#